data_AF-A0A843HBQ6-F1
#
_entry.id   AF-A0A843HBQ6-F1
#
_cell.length_a   1.000
_cell.length_b   1.000
_cell.length_c   1.000
_cell.angle_alpha   90.00
_cell.angle_beta   90.00
_cell.angle_gamma   90.00
#
_symmetry.space_group_name_H-M   'P 1'
#
loop_
_entity.id
_entity.type
_entity.pdbx_description
1 polymer ?
#
loop_
_entity_poly.entity_id
_entity_poly.type
_entity_poly.pdbx_seq_one_letter_code
_entity_poly.pdbx_strand_id
1 'polypeptide(L)'
;LASGATELSVGANKLSTGADQVSSGASQVADGTDILANKSADIYNTYHRIKEAIENLTDSSRLSNDVDKLDADTARLARELRELDSISNNVSLDAANLSDAAYNLSDRAHQLDQNSNIMANRTHEISNKFDNISADISRLNEEIKNNGDRNRINDLLNKIDRELNDTNQNISRLNEGAHLVADGSSQLASGSRDLAGGSKQLADGSYELANGVHILSNGTIELAAGAELLGYSSASALRNASDSIGSAADQLSAVTGLSDDQVEDFFLGPVKLQRYEEFPTNNYGSQVAPFYLVLSMWVGALINTVMLKTGTSIGTKYKPHEMYLGKLAIFNIMTILQTTVTLLGCYLLGIDIYNAPVFILTCYFVSVIFMAIIYSLSSLFGEVGKGVAILLLVFQISGSGGVYPVEIMNTIFGILNPFLPMTHGINVVREAELGLIWANYIPSFLFLLILGILVIAAATLLKQRWDKRTKFFEDKLEESGLFN
;
A
#
# COMPACT_ATOMS: atom_id res chain seq x y z
N LEU A 1 2.60 35.85 55.94
CA LEU A 1 3.54 36.36 54.90
C LEU A 1 4.89 35.68 55.01
N ALA A 2 5.68 35.90 56.07
CA ALA A 2 7.01 35.28 56.21
C ALA A 2 7.01 33.73 56.11
N SER A 3 6.06 33.06 56.77
CA SER A 3 5.91 31.59 56.66
C SER A 3 5.60 31.14 55.24
N GLY A 4 4.60 31.77 54.59
CA GLY A 4 4.22 31.45 53.22
C GLY A 4 5.35 31.68 52.20
N ALA A 5 6.10 32.78 52.34
CA ALA A 5 7.26 33.06 51.49
C ALA A 5 8.37 31.99 51.66
N THR A 6 8.57 31.51 52.88
CA THR A 6 9.54 30.43 53.17
C THR A 6 9.08 29.11 52.54
N GLU A 7 7.80 28.76 52.68
CA GLU A 7 7.24 27.55 52.05
C GLU A 7 7.33 27.59 50.52
N LEU A 8 7.08 28.74 49.90
CA LEU A 8 7.22 28.94 48.45
C LEU A 8 8.67 28.82 48.00
N SER A 9 9.64 29.36 48.75
CA SER A 9 11.06 29.19 48.44
C SER A 9 11.50 27.73 48.51
N VAL A 10 11.06 26.99 49.54
CA VAL A 10 11.33 25.55 49.66
C VAL A 10 10.67 24.77 48.51
N GLY A 11 9.44 25.11 48.17
CA GLY A 11 8.72 24.50 47.04
C GLY A 11 9.43 24.75 45.71
N ALA A 12 9.85 25.98 45.44
CA ALA A 12 10.57 26.35 44.23
C ALA A 12 11.91 25.61 44.09
N ASN A 13 12.67 25.45 45.18
CA ASN A 13 13.91 24.67 45.15
C ASN A 13 13.67 23.20 44.82
N LYS A 14 12.63 22.58 45.41
CA LYS A 14 12.26 21.19 45.06
C LYS A 14 11.84 21.07 43.60
N LEU A 15 11.11 22.07 43.09
CA LEU A 15 10.67 22.11 41.70
C LEU A 15 11.86 22.23 40.73
N SER A 16 12.86 23.05 41.08
CA SER A 16 14.11 23.15 40.32
C SER A 16 14.84 21.82 40.25
N THR A 17 14.98 21.12 41.39
CA THR A 17 15.63 19.80 41.41
C THR A 17 14.85 18.77 40.56
N GLY A 18 13.52 18.78 40.63
CA GLY A 18 12.69 17.91 39.79
C GLY A 18 12.83 18.25 38.30
N ALA A 19 12.90 19.53 37.95
CA ALA A 19 13.14 19.97 36.57
C ALA A 19 14.51 19.52 36.05
N ASP A 20 15.56 19.58 36.87
CA ASP A 20 16.89 19.09 36.50
C ASP A 20 16.90 17.57 36.23
N GLN A 21 16.17 16.80 37.05
CA GLN A 21 16.01 15.35 36.86
C GLN A 21 15.29 15.02 35.55
N VAL A 22 14.14 15.67 35.31
CA VAL A 22 13.35 15.51 34.08
C VAL A 22 14.15 15.91 32.85
N SER A 23 14.89 17.03 32.92
CA SER A 23 15.77 17.50 31.84
C SER A 23 16.89 16.50 31.53
N SER A 24 17.54 15.96 32.57
CA SER A 24 18.58 14.95 32.42
C SER A 24 18.04 13.68 31.75
N GLY A 25 16.88 13.20 32.20
CA GLY A 25 16.22 12.04 31.60
C GLY A 25 15.79 12.30 30.15
N ALA A 26 15.24 13.49 29.85
CA ALA A 26 14.90 13.87 28.48
C ALA A 26 16.12 13.90 27.55
N SER A 27 17.29 14.33 28.04
CA SER A 27 18.54 14.24 27.29
C SER A 27 18.94 12.79 27.00
N GLN A 28 18.80 11.88 27.98
CA GLN A 28 19.08 10.46 27.77
C GLN A 28 18.13 9.83 26.74
N VAL A 29 16.87 10.24 26.74
CA VAL A 29 15.90 9.82 25.73
C VAL A 29 16.34 10.30 24.34
N ALA A 30 16.73 11.57 24.21
CA ALA A 30 17.21 12.12 22.94
C ALA A 30 18.45 11.36 22.41
N ASP A 31 19.47 11.16 23.26
CA ASP A 31 20.67 10.41 22.91
C ASP A 31 20.32 8.97 22.48
N GLY A 32 19.40 8.32 23.21
CA GLY A 32 18.91 6.98 22.88
C GLY A 32 18.19 6.93 21.53
N THR A 33 17.39 7.93 21.19
CA THR A 33 16.73 8.02 19.88
C THR A 33 17.71 8.21 18.72
N ASP A 34 18.80 8.96 18.92
CA ASP A 34 19.84 9.12 17.90
C ASP A 34 20.62 7.81 17.66
N ILE A 35 20.91 7.07 18.73
CA ILE A 35 21.52 5.73 18.62
C ILE A 35 20.60 4.80 17.81
N LEU A 36 19.30 4.85 18.08
CA LEU A 36 18.28 4.05 17.41
C LEU A 36 18.19 4.37 15.90
N ALA A 37 18.20 5.66 15.56
CA ALA A 37 18.18 6.12 14.17
C ALA A 37 19.41 5.61 13.39
N ASN A 38 20.59 5.70 13.97
CA ASN A 38 21.82 5.21 13.33
C ASN A 38 21.80 3.69 13.10
N LYS A 39 21.36 2.91 14.09
CA LYS A 39 21.33 1.44 13.98
C LYS A 39 20.25 0.94 13.04
N SER A 40 19.09 1.59 13.01
CA SER A 40 18.05 1.25 12.04
C SER A 40 18.54 1.45 10.61
N ALA A 41 19.37 2.49 10.36
CA ALA A 41 20.02 2.69 9.07
C ALA A 41 21.05 1.58 8.74
N ASP A 42 21.85 1.14 9.71
CA ASP A 42 22.80 0.03 9.52
C ASP A 42 22.10 -1.30 9.18
N ILE A 43 21.00 -1.59 9.86
CA ILE A 43 20.15 -2.76 9.61
C ILE A 43 19.54 -2.69 8.21
N TYR A 44 19.00 -1.52 7.83
CA TYR A 44 18.44 -1.30 6.50
C TYR A 44 19.48 -1.54 5.39
N ASN A 45 20.70 -1.04 5.57
CA ASN A 45 21.79 -1.26 4.62
C ASN A 45 22.20 -2.73 4.53
N THR A 46 22.25 -3.44 5.66
CA THR A 46 22.60 -4.87 5.69
C THR A 46 21.52 -5.71 5.01
N TYR A 47 20.24 -5.39 5.25
CA TYR A 47 19.11 -6.01 4.56
C TYR A 47 19.19 -5.85 3.02
N HIS A 48 19.50 -4.64 2.52
CA HIS A 48 19.65 -4.42 1.08
C HIS A 48 20.80 -5.21 0.47
N ARG A 49 21.93 -5.32 1.18
CA ARG A 49 23.06 -6.15 0.73
C ARG A 49 22.68 -7.64 0.63
N ILE A 50 21.91 -8.15 1.59
CA ILE A 50 21.38 -9.52 1.56
C ILE A 50 20.48 -9.72 0.34
N LYS A 51 19.56 -8.77 0.11
CA LYS A 51 18.66 -8.81 -1.04
C LYS A 51 19.43 -8.85 -2.37
N GLU A 52 20.41 -7.96 -2.55
CA GLU A 52 21.24 -7.92 -3.75
C GLU A 52 22.06 -9.22 -3.93
N ALA A 53 22.58 -9.80 -2.85
CA ALA A 53 23.33 -11.06 -2.91
C ALA A 53 22.44 -12.24 -3.35
N ILE A 54 21.19 -12.26 -2.89
CA ILE A 54 20.19 -13.26 -3.31
C ILE A 54 19.83 -13.08 -4.79
N GLU A 55 19.54 -11.85 -5.23
CA GLU A 55 19.17 -11.56 -6.62
C GLU A 55 20.29 -11.88 -7.61
N ASN A 56 21.53 -11.64 -7.22
CA ASN A 56 22.70 -11.86 -8.08
C ASN A 56 23.37 -13.23 -7.86
N LEU A 57 22.78 -14.13 -7.05
CA LEU A 57 23.30 -15.48 -6.76
C LEU A 57 24.81 -15.49 -6.40
N THR A 58 25.26 -14.47 -5.69
CA THR A 58 26.71 -14.24 -5.49
C THR A 58 27.16 -14.78 -4.14
N ASP A 59 28.20 -15.63 -4.16
CA ASP A 59 29.02 -16.09 -3.03
C ASP A 59 28.27 -16.37 -1.71
N SER A 60 27.79 -17.61 -1.57
CA SER A 60 27.04 -18.12 -0.40
C SER A 60 27.71 -17.86 0.95
N SER A 61 29.04 -17.74 0.97
CA SER A 61 29.80 -17.48 2.20
C SER A 61 29.56 -16.05 2.73
N ARG A 62 29.43 -15.07 1.84
CA ARG A 62 29.14 -13.67 2.18
C ARG A 62 27.70 -13.50 2.63
N LEU A 63 26.77 -14.21 2.00
CA LEU A 63 25.35 -14.22 2.38
C LEU A 63 25.16 -14.72 3.82
N SER A 64 25.80 -15.83 4.20
CA SER A 64 25.73 -16.36 5.57
C SER A 64 26.24 -15.33 6.59
N ASN A 65 27.40 -14.72 6.34
CA ASN A 65 27.98 -13.72 7.23
C ASN A 65 27.09 -12.47 7.38
N ASP A 66 26.46 -12.01 6.29
CA ASP A 66 25.56 -10.85 6.34
C ASP A 66 24.25 -11.17 7.09
N VAL A 67 23.72 -12.39 6.97
CA VAL A 67 22.56 -12.86 7.75
C VAL A 67 22.91 -12.96 9.24
N ASP A 68 24.04 -13.55 9.60
CA ASP A 68 24.50 -13.63 11.00
C ASP A 68 24.70 -12.24 11.61
N LYS A 69 25.22 -11.30 10.81
CA LYS A 69 25.36 -9.90 11.22
C LYS A 69 24.01 -9.23 11.44
N LEU A 70 23.04 -9.45 10.53
CA LEU A 70 21.68 -8.92 10.66
C LEU A 70 20.99 -9.43 11.93
N ASP A 71 21.13 -10.72 12.25
CA ASP A 71 20.62 -11.30 13.50
C ASP A 71 21.27 -10.65 14.73
N ALA A 72 22.60 -10.50 14.74
CA ALA A 72 23.31 -9.86 15.84
C ALA A 72 22.91 -8.39 16.03
N ASP A 73 22.76 -7.63 14.93
CA ASP A 73 22.37 -6.22 14.95
C ASP A 73 20.92 -6.02 15.39
N THR A 74 19.99 -6.86 14.92
CA THR A 74 18.58 -6.82 15.36
C THR A 74 18.43 -7.21 16.83
N ALA A 75 19.16 -8.22 17.31
CA ALA A 75 19.18 -8.59 18.73
C ALA A 75 19.75 -7.50 19.63
N ARG A 76 20.76 -6.76 19.16
CA ARG A 76 21.30 -5.59 19.86
C ARG A 76 20.31 -4.44 19.88
N LEU A 77 19.68 -4.14 18.74
CA LEU A 77 18.66 -3.10 18.65
C LEU A 77 17.48 -3.37 19.60
N ALA A 78 17.05 -4.63 19.72
CA ALA A 78 15.99 -5.02 20.65
C ALA A 78 16.34 -4.76 22.13
N ARG A 79 17.63 -4.87 22.52
CA ARG A 79 18.06 -4.53 23.88
C ARG A 79 18.01 -3.02 24.14
N GLU A 80 18.50 -2.24 23.19
CA GLU A 80 18.51 -0.77 23.29
C GLU A 80 17.12 -0.16 23.25
N LEU A 81 16.19 -0.74 22.47
CA LEU A 81 14.78 -0.38 22.49
C LEU A 81 14.16 -0.59 23.87
N ARG A 82 14.47 -1.69 24.57
CA ARG A 82 13.96 -1.93 25.94
C ARG A 82 14.52 -0.94 26.95
N GLU A 83 15.80 -0.57 26.81
CA GLU A 83 16.42 0.44 27.67
C GLU A 83 15.78 1.82 27.44
N LEU A 84 15.61 2.21 26.18
CA LEU A 84 14.96 3.47 25.80
C LEU A 84 13.50 3.53 26.27
N ASP A 85 12.75 2.43 26.14
CA ASP A 85 11.38 2.31 26.67
C ASP A 85 11.35 2.55 28.19
N SER A 86 12.26 1.92 28.93
CA SER A 86 12.35 2.12 30.38
C SER A 86 12.69 3.57 30.76
N ILE A 87 13.64 4.20 30.06
CA ILE A 87 14.03 5.59 30.32
C ILE A 87 12.85 6.52 29.99
N SER A 88 12.21 6.31 28.84
CA SER A 88 11.09 7.13 28.38
C SER A 88 9.89 7.07 29.33
N ASN A 89 9.53 5.88 29.83
CA ASN A 89 8.48 5.72 30.82
C ASN A 89 8.82 6.43 32.15
N ASN A 90 10.08 6.36 32.61
CA ASN A 90 10.51 7.08 33.81
C ASN A 90 10.43 8.61 33.63
N VAL A 91 10.90 9.13 32.49
CA VAL A 91 10.78 10.57 32.16
C VAL A 91 9.33 11.01 32.10
N SER A 92 8.45 10.19 31.52
CA SER A 92 7.01 10.49 31.48
C SER A 92 6.41 10.62 32.88
N LEU A 93 6.73 9.67 33.76
CA LEU A 93 6.26 9.67 35.15
C LEU A 93 6.82 10.86 35.94
N ASP A 94 8.12 11.13 35.82
CA ASP A 94 8.78 12.24 36.52
C ASP A 94 8.27 13.60 36.03
N ALA A 95 8.03 13.74 34.72
CA ALA A 95 7.47 14.96 34.14
C ALA A 95 6.00 15.16 34.54
N ALA A 96 5.19 14.10 34.65
CA ALA A 96 3.84 14.19 35.19
C ALA A 96 3.85 14.63 36.67
N ASN A 97 4.72 14.03 37.50
CA ASN A 97 4.89 14.41 38.91
C ASN A 97 5.37 15.86 39.06
N LEU A 98 6.29 16.30 38.21
CA LEU A 98 6.78 17.68 38.18
C LEU A 98 5.66 18.65 37.79
N SER A 99 4.82 18.28 36.82
CA SER A 99 3.65 19.08 36.42
C SER A 99 2.69 19.28 37.59
N ASP A 100 2.33 18.21 38.30
CA ASP A 100 1.45 18.28 39.46
C ASP A 100 2.06 19.11 40.60
N ALA A 101 3.36 18.94 40.86
CA ALA A 101 4.07 19.74 41.86
C ALA A 101 4.09 21.24 41.48
N ALA A 102 4.25 21.55 40.20
CA ALA A 102 4.30 22.90 39.68
C ALA A 102 2.91 23.58 39.73
N TYR A 103 1.83 22.87 39.41
CA TYR A 103 0.46 23.36 39.62
C TYR A 103 0.20 23.69 41.09
N ASN A 104 0.55 22.78 42.01
CA ASN A 104 0.37 23.00 43.45
C ASN A 104 1.18 24.21 43.96
N LEU A 105 2.40 24.42 43.44
CA LEU A 105 3.20 25.60 43.79
C LEU A 105 2.58 26.88 43.24
N SER A 106 2.03 26.84 42.02
CA SER A 106 1.34 27.99 41.40
C SER A 106 0.13 28.42 42.23
N ASP A 107 -0.69 27.47 42.69
CA ASP A 107 -1.86 27.76 43.53
C ASP A 107 -1.45 28.39 44.87
N ARG A 108 -0.40 27.86 45.51
CA ARG A 108 0.17 28.43 46.75
C ARG A 108 0.73 29.83 46.53
N ALA A 109 1.40 30.06 45.40
CA ALA A 109 1.93 31.35 45.02
C ALA A 109 0.80 32.37 44.82
N HIS A 110 -0.28 31.96 44.14
CA HIS A 110 -1.46 32.80 43.95
C HIS A 110 -2.16 33.14 45.29
N GLN A 111 -2.23 32.20 46.22
CA GLN A 111 -2.77 32.47 47.56
C GLN A 111 -1.89 33.45 48.34
N LEU A 112 -0.56 33.35 48.24
CA LEU A 112 0.35 34.30 48.90
C LEU A 112 0.25 35.69 48.26
N ASP A 113 0.13 35.78 46.94
CA ASP A 113 -0.09 37.04 46.22
C ASP A 113 -1.36 37.75 46.73
N GLN A 114 -2.50 37.05 46.76
CA GLN A 114 -3.76 37.61 47.28
C GLN A 114 -3.62 38.10 48.73
N ASN A 115 -3.00 37.30 49.59
CA ASN A 115 -2.78 37.68 51.00
C ASN A 115 -1.85 38.89 51.15
N SER A 116 -0.87 39.03 50.24
CA SER A 116 0.09 40.14 50.23
C SER A 116 -0.58 41.42 49.76
N ASN A 117 -1.40 41.36 48.72
CA ASN A 117 -2.21 42.49 48.25
C ASN A 117 -3.22 42.96 49.31
N ILE A 118 -3.86 42.03 50.03
CA ILE A 118 -4.74 42.39 51.18
C ILE A 118 -3.94 43.10 52.27
N MET A 119 -2.74 42.62 52.60
CA MET A 119 -1.89 43.27 53.59
C MET A 119 -1.46 44.66 53.14
N ALA A 120 -1.03 44.82 51.89
CA ALA A 120 -0.63 46.10 51.30
C ALA A 120 -1.77 47.14 51.41
N ASN A 121 -2.98 46.76 50.99
CA ASN A 121 -4.17 47.62 51.09
C ASN A 121 -4.48 48.03 52.53
N ARG A 122 -4.45 47.09 53.48
CA ARG A 122 -4.68 47.39 54.90
C ARG A 122 -3.60 48.30 55.49
N THR A 123 -2.35 48.10 55.08
CA THR A 123 -1.21 48.88 55.56
C THR A 123 -1.28 50.30 55.01
N HIS A 124 -1.70 50.46 53.75
CA HIS A 124 -2.01 51.76 53.14
C HIS A 124 -3.15 52.50 53.88
N GLU A 125 -4.25 51.80 54.21
CA GLU A 125 -5.34 52.39 55.01
C GLU A 125 -4.88 52.86 56.40
N ILE A 126 -4.02 52.08 57.06
CA ILE A 126 -3.48 52.46 58.37
C ILE A 126 -2.55 53.66 58.22
N SER A 127 -1.68 53.69 57.21
CA SER A 127 -0.79 54.82 56.92
C SER A 127 -1.58 56.13 56.76
N ASN A 128 -2.64 56.12 55.94
CA ASN A 128 -3.52 57.28 55.76
C ASN A 128 -4.19 57.74 57.08
N LYS A 129 -4.54 56.81 57.97
CA LYS A 129 -5.08 57.15 59.30
C LYS A 129 -4.01 57.77 60.21
N PHE A 130 -2.78 57.27 60.16
CA PHE A 130 -1.65 57.84 60.91
C PHE A 130 -1.29 59.24 60.43
N ASP A 131 -1.32 59.49 59.12
CA ASP A 131 -1.11 60.84 58.55
C ASP A 131 -2.15 61.85 59.08
N ASN A 132 -3.42 61.45 59.12
CA ASN A 132 -4.49 62.28 59.68
C ASN A 132 -4.25 62.55 61.19
N ILE A 133 -3.84 61.53 61.96
CA ILE A 133 -3.56 61.68 63.39
C ILE A 133 -2.34 62.60 63.63
N SER A 134 -1.27 62.47 62.85
CA SER A 134 -0.10 63.35 62.95
C SER A 134 -0.46 64.80 62.59
N ALA A 135 -1.32 65.01 61.60
CA ALA A 135 -1.86 66.33 61.28
C ALA A 135 -2.71 66.91 62.42
N ASP A 136 -3.58 66.11 63.05
CA ASP A 136 -4.40 66.54 64.19
C ASP A 136 -3.55 66.87 65.43
N ILE A 137 -2.50 66.09 65.70
CA ILE A 137 -1.55 66.36 66.78
C ILE A 137 -0.74 67.63 66.51
N SER A 138 -0.35 67.86 65.26
CA SER A 138 0.33 69.10 64.87
C SER A 138 -0.55 70.32 65.15
N ARG A 139 -1.84 70.26 64.80
CA ARG A 139 -2.82 71.33 65.12
C ARG A 139 -3.00 71.51 66.63
N LEU A 140 -3.15 70.42 67.39
CA LEU A 140 -3.27 70.47 68.84
C LEU A 140 -2.03 71.09 69.51
N ASN A 141 -0.83 70.76 69.02
CA ASN A 141 0.42 71.34 69.50
C ASN A 141 0.47 72.86 69.26
N GLU A 142 -0.04 73.32 68.12
CA GLU A 142 -0.16 74.74 67.79
C GLU A 142 -1.17 75.47 68.71
N GLU A 143 -2.31 74.86 69.02
CA GLU A 143 -3.30 75.38 69.97
C GLU A 143 -2.76 75.47 71.41
N ILE A 144 -2.04 74.45 71.87
CA ILE A 144 -1.49 74.39 73.25
C ILE A 144 -0.36 75.40 73.44
N LYS A 145 0.43 75.70 72.41
CA LYS A 145 1.45 76.77 72.44
C LYS A 145 0.87 78.11 72.90
N ASN A 146 -0.42 78.35 72.65
CA ASN A 146 -1.13 79.56 73.01
C ASN A 146 -1.68 79.59 74.46
N ASN A 147 -1.67 78.48 75.21
CA ASN A 147 -2.17 78.38 76.59
C ASN A 147 -1.10 77.93 77.62
N GLY A 148 -1.25 78.35 78.88
CA GLY A 148 -0.16 78.63 79.83
C GLY A 148 0.56 77.50 80.59
N ASP A 149 0.69 76.26 80.10
CA ASP A 149 1.53 75.22 80.76
C ASP A 149 2.38 74.43 79.74
N ARG A 150 3.46 75.08 79.26
CA ARG A 150 4.01 74.89 77.90
C ARG A 150 5.04 73.77 77.72
N ASN A 151 5.90 73.48 78.69
CA ASN A 151 7.12 72.71 78.37
C ASN A 151 6.90 71.19 78.36
N ARG A 152 6.24 70.65 79.39
CA ARG A 152 6.05 69.19 79.53
C ARG A 152 5.03 68.62 78.55
N ILE A 153 4.02 69.40 78.17
CA ILE A 153 3.03 69.01 77.18
C ILE A 153 3.65 69.05 75.77
N ASN A 154 4.44 70.09 75.45
CA ASN A 154 5.16 70.15 74.17
C ASN A 154 6.15 68.98 74.01
N ASP A 155 6.89 68.61 75.06
CA ASP A 155 7.82 67.48 75.00
C ASP A 155 7.11 66.15 74.73
N LEU A 156 5.94 65.92 75.35
CA LEU A 156 5.12 64.74 75.11
C LEU A 156 4.53 64.72 73.70
N LEU A 157 4.02 65.84 73.19
CA LEU A 157 3.49 65.93 71.83
C LEU A 157 4.58 65.71 70.78
N ASN A 158 5.75 66.31 70.98
CA ASN A 158 6.91 66.10 70.11
C ASN A 158 7.43 64.65 70.15
N LYS A 159 7.22 63.94 71.26
CA LYS A 159 7.56 62.51 71.35
C LYS A 159 6.54 61.66 70.60
N ILE A 160 5.24 61.92 70.79
CA ILE A 160 4.16 61.22 70.08
C ILE A 160 4.28 61.43 68.57
N ASP A 161 4.53 62.65 68.12
CA ASP A 161 4.68 62.95 66.69
C ASP A 161 5.89 62.23 66.06
N ARG A 162 6.99 62.09 66.81
CA ARG A 162 8.14 61.28 66.38
C ARG A 162 7.79 59.79 66.31
N GLU A 163 7.12 59.24 67.33
CA GLU A 163 6.70 57.83 67.35
C GLU A 163 5.67 57.52 66.26
N LEU A 164 4.76 58.45 65.95
CA LEU A 164 3.82 58.35 64.83
C LEU A 164 4.54 58.34 63.49
N ASN A 165 5.47 59.28 63.27
CA ASN A 165 6.25 59.33 62.04
C ASN A 165 7.08 58.07 61.83
N ASP A 166 7.75 57.57 62.88
CA ASP A 166 8.51 56.31 62.81
C ASP A 166 7.60 55.11 62.54
N THR A 167 6.43 55.05 63.18
CA THR A 167 5.42 54.02 62.91
C THR A 167 4.92 54.07 61.46
N ASN A 168 4.65 55.27 60.94
CA ASN A 168 4.18 55.46 59.58
C ASN A 168 5.25 55.06 58.55
N GLN A 169 6.52 55.38 58.80
CA GLN A 169 7.63 54.90 57.97
C GLN A 169 7.74 53.37 57.98
N ASN A 170 7.62 52.73 59.15
CA ASN A 170 7.64 51.27 59.26
C ASN A 170 6.45 50.61 58.54
N ILE A 171 5.27 51.24 58.59
CA ILE A 171 4.08 50.83 57.84
C ILE A 171 4.31 50.96 56.33
N SER A 172 4.86 52.08 55.85
CA SER A 172 5.19 52.24 54.42
C SER A 172 6.19 51.19 53.94
N ARG A 173 7.24 50.89 54.74
CA ARG A 173 8.19 49.81 54.43
C ARG A 173 7.54 48.43 54.41
N LEU A 174 6.60 48.16 55.32
CA LEU A 174 5.83 46.92 55.33
C LEU A 174 4.93 46.81 54.09
N ASN A 175 4.34 47.93 53.65
CA ASN A 175 3.51 48.01 52.45
C ASN A 175 4.35 47.71 51.19
N GLU A 176 5.50 48.37 51.03
CA GLU A 176 6.46 48.08 49.96
C GLU A 176 6.89 46.61 49.97
N GLY A 177 7.22 46.07 51.15
CA GLY A 177 7.56 44.65 51.31
C GLY A 177 6.41 43.71 50.93
N ALA A 178 5.17 44.06 51.24
CA ALA A 178 4.00 43.28 50.85
C ALA A 178 3.81 43.28 49.32
N HIS A 179 3.98 44.44 48.65
CA HIS A 179 3.96 44.51 47.19
C HIS A 179 5.08 43.69 46.54
N LEU A 180 6.30 43.74 47.07
CA LEU A 180 7.41 42.91 46.56
C LEU A 180 7.12 41.41 46.66
N VAL A 181 6.50 40.97 47.77
CA VAL A 181 6.10 39.56 47.94
C VAL A 181 4.95 39.21 46.99
N ALA A 182 4.00 40.11 46.76
CA ALA A 182 2.91 39.93 45.80
C ALA A 182 3.46 39.73 44.38
N ASP A 183 4.30 40.65 43.91
CA ASP A 183 4.92 40.61 42.58
C ASP A 183 5.75 39.34 42.39
N GLY A 184 6.62 39.00 43.35
CA GLY A 184 7.44 37.78 43.30
C GLY A 184 6.59 36.50 43.31
N SER A 185 5.49 36.49 44.08
CA SER A 185 4.56 35.35 44.10
C SER A 185 3.81 35.22 42.77
N SER A 186 3.39 36.33 42.15
CA SER A 186 2.77 36.34 40.83
C SER A 186 3.71 35.81 39.74
N GLN A 187 4.97 36.25 39.75
CA GLN A 187 6.00 35.74 38.83
C GLN A 187 6.25 34.23 39.03
N LEU A 188 6.39 33.78 40.27
CA LEU A 188 6.56 32.36 40.59
C LEU A 188 5.33 31.53 40.18
N ALA A 189 4.12 32.05 40.36
CA ALA A 189 2.89 31.41 39.93
C ALA A 189 2.86 31.21 38.40
N SER A 190 3.25 32.25 37.65
CA SER A 190 3.33 32.18 36.18
C SER A 190 4.38 31.17 35.73
N GLY A 191 5.62 31.27 36.23
CA GLY A 191 6.70 30.35 35.85
C GLY A 191 6.39 28.90 36.23
N SER A 192 5.70 28.67 37.35
CA SER A 192 5.26 27.32 37.74
C SER A 192 4.18 26.78 36.78
N ARG A 193 3.27 27.63 36.28
CA ARG A 193 2.28 27.24 35.26
C ARG A 193 2.95 26.89 33.93
N ASP A 194 3.93 27.67 33.51
CA ASP A 194 4.69 27.40 32.28
C ASP A 194 5.47 26.09 32.40
N LEU A 195 6.14 25.85 33.54
CA LEU A 195 6.83 24.60 33.82
C LEU A 195 5.86 23.41 33.84
N ALA A 196 4.67 23.58 34.44
CA ALA A 196 3.66 22.52 34.47
C ALA A 196 3.20 22.14 33.06
N GLY A 197 2.96 23.14 32.21
CA GLY A 197 2.60 22.95 30.80
C GLY A 197 3.69 22.23 30.00
N GLY A 198 4.94 22.70 30.12
CA GLY A 198 6.09 22.06 29.44
C GLY A 198 6.36 20.63 29.92
N SER A 199 6.24 20.39 31.23
CA SER A 199 6.41 19.04 31.80
C SER A 199 5.32 18.08 31.32
N LYS A 200 4.07 18.56 31.21
CA LYS A 200 2.98 17.76 30.63
C LYS A 200 3.25 17.40 29.16
N GLN A 201 3.67 18.38 28.35
CA GLN A 201 4.02 18.13 26.94
C GLN A 201 5.15 17.10 26.81
N LEU A 202 6.17 17.18 27.66
CA LEU A 202 7.25 16.20 27.71
C LEU A 202 6.77 14.81 28.14
N ALA A 203 5.85 14.74 29.11
CA ALA A 203 5.26 13.48 29.55
C ALA A 203 4.48 12.80 28.42
N ASP A 204 3.65 13.57 27.72
CA ASP A 204 2.86 13.11 26.57
C ASP A 204 3.78 12.65 25.44
N GLY A 205 4.81 13.44 25.08
CA GLY A 205 5.77 13.09 24.03
C GLY A 205 6.63 11.86 24.38
N SER A 206 6.96 11.67 25.66
CA SER A 206 7.65 10.46 26.12
C SER A 206 6.76 9.23 25.99
N TYR A 207 5.46 9.35 26.31
CA TYR A 207 4.51 8.25 26.10
C TYR A 207 4.34 7.89 24.62
N GLU A 208 4.27 8.88 23.73
CA GLU A 208 4.25 8.65 22.28
C GLU A 208 5.52 7.94 21.79
N LEU A 209 6.69 8.35 22.29
CA LEU A 209 7.96 7.69 21.95
C LEU A 209 7.99 6.23 22.42
N ALA A 210 7.57 5.94 23.66
CA ALA A 210 7.49 4.57 24.19
C ALA A 210 6.62 3.67 23.29
N ASN A 211 5.47 4.19 22.82
CA ASN A 211 4.63 3.48 21.85
C ASN A 211 5.36 3.25 20.51
N GLY A 212 6.06 4.26 19.99
CA GLY A 212 6.88 4.13 18.78
C GLY A 212 8.00 3.09 18.92
N VAL A 213 8.65 3.04 20.09
CA VAL A 213 9.66 2.04 20.46
C VAL A 213 9.08 0.63 20.47
N HIS A 214 7.86 0.44 21.00
CA HIS A 214 7.17 -0.86 20.91
C HIS A 214 6.89 -1.29 19.47
N ILE A 215 6.43 -0.38 18.61
CA ILE A 215 6.19 -0.67 17.19
C ILE A 215 7.50 -1.09 16.51
N LEU A 216 8.58 -0.34 16.72
CA LEU A 216 9.88 -0.66 16.14
C LEU A 216 10.45 -1.98 16.70
N SER A 217 10.22 -2.27 17.98
CA SER A 217 10.60 -3.55 18.59
C SER A 217 9.88 -4.73 17.95
N ASN A 218 8.59 -4.59 17.62
CA ASN A 218 7.86 -5.65 16.93
C ASN A 218 8.37 -5.84 15.50
N GLY A 219 8.59 -4.74 14.75
CA GLY A 219 9.14 -4.81 13.40
C GLY A 219 10.55 -5.41 13.34
N THR A 220 11.38 -5.18 14.36
CA THR A 220 12.72 -5.79 14.45
C THR A 220 12.67 -7.28 14.77
N ILE A 221 11.69 -7.74 15.57
CA ILE A 221 11.45 -9.18 15.78
C ILE A 221 11.00 -9.86 14.48
N GLU A 222 10.08 -9.23 13.73
CA GLU A 222 9.63 -9.75 12.43
C GLU A 222 10.77 -9.81 11.42
N LEU A 223 11.62 -8.77 11.36
CA LEU A 223 12.79 -8.74 10.49
C LEU A 223 13.79 -9.83 10.85
N ALA A 224 14.08 -10.04 12.14
CA ALA A 224 14.96 -11.10 12.61
C ALA A 224 14.42 -12.49 12.22
N ALA A 225 13.13 -12.74 12.45
CA ALA A 225 12.48 -13.99 12.06
C ALA A 225 12.52 -14.22 10.53
N GLY A 226 12.34 -13.17 9.73
CA GLY A 226 12.47 -13.23 8.28
C GLY A 226 13.91 -13.51 7.82
N ALA A 227 14.90 -12.88 8.46
CA ALA A 227 16.32 -13.11 8.21
C ALA A 227 16.74 -14.55 8.57
N GLU A 228 16.26 -15.06 9.71
CA GLU A 228 16.49 -16.44 10.14
C GLU A 228 15.88 -17.44 9.14
N LEU A 229 14.63 -17.21 8.72
CA LEU A 229 13.97 -18.03 7.70
C LEU A 229 14.75 -18.03 6.38
N LEU A 230 15.24 -16.86 5.94
CA LEU A 230 16.08 -16.73 4.75
C LEU A 230 17.40 -17.48 4.90
N GLY A 231 18.10 -17.32 6.03
CA GLY A 231 19.34 -18.02 6.34
C GLY A 231 19.18 -19.53 6.28
N TYR A 232 18.21 -20.09 7.01
CA TYR A 232 17.97 -21.53 6.99
C TYR A 232 17.53 -22.03 5.62
N SER A 233 16.57 -21.38 4.96
CA SER A 233 16.02 -21.87 3.68
C SER A 233 17.01 -21.75 2.52
N SER A 234 17.74 -20.64 2.43
CA SER A 234 18.66 -20.38 1.32
C SER A 234 19.97 -21.13 1.49
N ALA A 235 20.54 -21.18 2.70
CA ALA A 235 21.75 -21.95 2.95
C ALA A 235 21.49 -23.47 2.88
N SER A 236 20.33 -23.95 3.37
CA SER A 236 19.99 -25.37 3.22
C SER A 236 19.69 -25.73 1.76
N ALA A 237 18.99 -24.87 1.01
CA ALA A 237 18.75 -25.11 -0.41
C ALA A 237 20.06 -25.13 -1.22
N LEU A 238 20.96 -24.16 -0.99
CA LEU A 238 22.27 -24.15 -1.66
C LEU A 238 23.12 -25.35 -1.25
N ARG A 239 23.16 -25.71 0.04
CA ARG A 239 23.94 -26.86 0.51
C ARG A 239 23.39 -28.17 -0.04
N ASN A 240 22.07 -28.36 -0.03
CA ASN A 240 21.42 -29.53 -0.64
C ASN A 240 21.67 -29.60 -2.15
N ALA A 241 21.63 -28.47 -2.85
CA ALA A 241 21.96 -28.41 -4.28
C ALA A 241 23.44 -28.77 -4.51
N SER A 242 24.36 -28.23 -3.71
CA SER A 242 25.79 -28.53 -3.80
C SER A 242 26.10 -29.99 -3.46
N ASP A 243 25.47 -30.54 -2.43
CA ASP A 243 25.61 -31.96 -2.04
C ASP A 243 25.03 -32.88 -3.11
N SER A 244 23.92 -32.48 -3.74
CA SER A 244 23.31 -33.22 -4.85
C SER A 244 24.19 -33.17 -6.10
N ILE A 245 24.80 -32.02 -6.41
CA ILE A 245 25.76 -31.86 -7.51
C ILE A 245 27.03 -32.69 -7.23
N GLY A 246 27.58 -32.63 -6.01
CA GLY A 246 28.74 -33.43 -5.61
C GLY A 246 28.44 -34.93 -5.69
N SER A 247 27.29 -35.37 -5.18
CA SER A 247 26.85 -36.76 -5.27
C SER A 247 26.64 -37.21 -6.71
N ALA A 248 26.09 -36.34 -7.56
CA ALA A 248 25.92 -36.61 -8.99
C ALA A 248 27.28 -36.67 -9.72
N ALA A 249 28.24 -35.82 -9.35
CA ALA A 249 29.60 -35.82 -9.87
C ALA A 249 30.35 -37.10 -9.46
N ASP A 250 30.24 -37.53 -8.21
CA ASP A 250 30.82 -38.78 -7.70
C ASP A 250 30.24 -40.01 -8.43
N GLN A 251 28.92 -40.06 -8.60
CA GLN A 251 28.25 -41.13 -9.34
C GLN A 251 28.64 -41.13 -10.82
N LEU A 252 28.76 -39.96 -11.44
CA LEU A 252 29.18 -39.83 -12.82
C LEU A 252 30.63 -40.27 -13.01
N SER A 253 31.54 -39.84 -12.13
CA SER A 253 32.95 -40.28 -12.11
C SER A 253 33.05 -41.80 -11.93
N ALA A 254 32.27 -42.38 -11.00
CA ALA A 254 32.25 -43.82 -10.76
C ALA A 254 31.71 -44.66 -11.94
N VAL A 255 30.75 -44.15 -12.70
CA VAL A 255 30.14 -44.84 -13.85
C VAL A 255 30.97 -44.67 -15.13
N THR A 256 31.65 -43.53 -15.29
CA THR A 256 32.36 -43.16 -16.54
C THR A 256 33.87 -43.33 -16.47
N GLY A 257 34.45 -43.44 -15.28
CA GLY A 257 35.90 -43.53 -15.07
C GLY A 257 36.66 -42.22 -15.33
N LEU A 258 35.95 -41.08 -15.39
CA LEU A 258 36.52 -39.75 -15.63
C LEU A 258 37.05 -39.13 -14.32
N SER A 259 38.19 -38.44 -14.36
CA SER A 259 38.79 -37.74 -13.21
C SER A 259 38.05 -36.43 -12.87
N ASP A 260 38.17 -35.95 -11.63
CA ASP A 260 37.53 -34.69 -11.15
C ASP A 260 37.74 -33.50 -12.11
N ASP A 261 38.94 -33.34 -12.66
CA ASP A 261 39.26 -32.28 -13.62
C ASP A 261 38.40 -32.34 -14.91
N GLN A 262 38.00 -33.52 -15.37
CA GLN A 262 37.15 -33.69 -16.56
C GLN A 262 35.66 -33.49 -16.26
N VAL A 263 35.27 -33.69 -15.00
CA VAL A 263 33.92 -33.40 -14.52
C VAL A 263 33.76 -31.90 -14.30
N GLU A 264 34.78 -31.22 -13.75
CA GLU A 264 34.84 -29.76 -13.63
C GLU A 264 34.74 -29.07 -15.00
N ASP A 265 35.52 -29.52 -15.99
CA ASP A 265 35.48 -28.98 -17.37
C ASP A 265 34.13 -29.24 -18.07
N PHE A 266 33.41 -30.30 -17.69
CA PHE A 266 32.05 -30.56 -18.16
C PHE A 266 31.01 -29.59 -17.57
N PHE A 267 31.14 -29.22 -16.30
CA PHE A 267 30.26 -28.25 -15.63
C PHE A 267 30.61 -26.78 -15.93
N LEU A 268 31.89 -26.46 -16.17
CA LEU A 268 32.38 -25.10 -16.49
C LEU A 268 32.42 -24.83 -18.01
N GLY A 269 32.34 -25.86 -18.84
CA GLY A 269 32.24 -25.73 -20.28
C GLY A 269 30.99 -24.93 -20.68
N PRO A 270 31.07 -24.00 -21.64
CA PRO A 270 29.91 -23.23 -22.07
C PRO A 270 28.80 -24.18 -22.51
N VAL A 271 27.61 -24.02 -21.91
CA VAL A 271 26.42 -24.79 -22.26
C VAL A 271 26.11 -24.55 -23.73
N LYS A 272 26.53 -25.47 -24.59
CA LYS A 272 26.08 -25.51 -25.98
C LYS A 272 24.64 -25.99 -25.96
N LEU A 273 23.73 -25.02 -25.94
CA LEU A 273 22.30 -25.25 -26.06
C LEU A 273 22.03 -25.92 -27.41
N GLN A 274 21.99 -27.25 -27.42
CA GLN A 274 21.51 -28.02 -28.56
C GLN A 274 20.00 -27.95 -28.54
N ARG A 275 19.48 -26.89 -29.15
CA ARG A 275 18.04 -26.71 -29.33
C ARG A 275 17.55 -27.76 -30.32
N TYR A 276 16.79 -28.73 -29.82
CA TYR A 276 16.06 -29.67 -30.65
C TYR A 276 14.63 -29.17 -30.79
N GLU A 277 14.32 -28.54 -31.92
CA GLU A 277 12.94 -28.21 -32.27
C GLU A 277 12.30 -29.46 -32.90
N GLU A 278 11.30 -30.05 -32.26
CA GLU A 278 10.61 -31.24 -32.81
C GLU A 278 9.93 -30.93 -34.15
N PHE A 279 9.47 -29.69 -34.32
CA PHE A 279 8.81 -29.17 -35.52
C PHE A 279 9.36 -27.78 -35.89
N PRO A 280 10.50 -27.70 -36.58
CA PRO A 280 11.15 -26.44 -36.88
C PRO A 280 10.39 -25.68 -37.98
N THR A 281 10.20 -24.37 -37.78
CA THR A 281 9.67 -23.44 -38.78
C THR A 281 10.75 -22.46 -39.19
N ASN A 282 10.87 -22.15 -40.47
CA ASN A 282 11.94 -21.30 -40.99
C ASN A 282 11.67 -19.80 -40.81
N ASN A 283 10.43 -19.40 -40.50
CA ASN A 283 10.05 -18.00 -40.38
C ASN A 283 8.96 -17.73 -39.34
N TYR A 284 8.98 -16.52 -38.74
CA TYR A 284 7.98 -16.07 -37.77
C TYR A 284 6.54 -16.06 -38.33
N GLY A 285 6.40 -15.80 -39.63
CA GLY A 285 5.10 -15.80 -40.31
C GLY A 285 4.35 -17.11 -40.16
N SER A 286 5.05 -18.24 -40.26
CA SER A 286 4.48 -19.59 -40.12
C SER A 286 4.08 -19.89 -38.67
N GLN A 287 4.78 -19.35 -37.68
CA GLN A 287 4.41 -19.54 -36.27
C GLN A 287 3.08 -18.85 -35.91
N VAL A 288 2.83 -17.68 -36.51
CA VAL A 288 1.60 -16.90 -36.25
C VAL A 288 0.48 -17.15 -37.26
N ALA A 289 0.77 -17.85 -38.37
CA ALA A 289 -0.20 -18.13 -39.43
C ALA A 289 -1.49 -18.81 -38.95
N PRO A 290 -1.49 -19.79 -38.03
CA PRO A 290 -2.72 -20.41 -37.54
C PRO A 290 -3.73 -19.40 -36.98
N PHE A 291 -3.24 -18.38 -36.26
CA PHE A 291 -4.09 -17.32 -35.71
C PHE A 291 -4.72 -16.48 -36.82
N TYR A 292 -3.92 -15.99 -37.75
CA TYR A 292 -4.42 -15.11 -38.83
C TYR A 292 -5.30 -15.84 -39.84
N LEU A 293 -5.02 -17.13 -40.09
CA LEU A 293 -5.84 -18.00 -40.92
C LEU A 293 -7.25 -18.13 -40.34
N VAL A 294 -7.34 -18.52 -39.07
CA VAL A 294 -8.61 -18.73 -38.38
C VAL A 294 -9.36 -17.40 -38.21
N LEU A 295 -8.65 -16.31 -37.92
CA LEU A 295 -9.21 -14.96 -37.90
C LEU A 295 -9.82 -14.59 -39.26
N SER A 296 -9.09 -14.82 -40.35
CA SER A 296 -9.57 -14.50 -41.70
C SER A 296 -10.82 -15.30 -42.08
N MET A 297 -10.93 -16.56 -41.66
CA MET A 297 -12.12 -17.39 -41.89
C MET A 297 -13.34 -16.87 -41.14
N TRP A 298 -13.17 -16.47 -39.86
CA TRP A 298 -14.26 -15.87 -39.08
C TRP A 298 -14.72 -14.54 -39.68
N VAL A 299 -13.77 -13.65 -39.97
CA VAL A 299 -14.06 -12.33 -40.54
C VAL A 299 -14.69 -12.46 -41.92
N GLY A 300 -14.17 -13.36 -42.76
CA GLY A 300 -14.73 -13.64 -44.09
C GLY A 300 -16.18 -14.13 -44.02
N ALA A 301 -16.48 -15.02 -43.08
CA ALA A 301 -17.84 -15.47 -42.83
C ALA A 301 -18.76 -14.35 -42.34
N LEU A 302 -18.28 -13.50 -41.43
CA LEU A 302 -19.01 -12.34 -40.93
C LEU A 302 -19.36 -11.36 -42.06
N ILE A 303 -18.36 -10.95 -42.84
CA ILE A 303 -18.54 -10.04 -43.98
C ILE A 303 -19.54 -10.64 -44.98
N ASN A 304 -19.45 -11.94 -45.26
CA ASN A 304 -20.38 -12.60 -46.16
C ASN A 304 -21.84 -12.49 -45.67
N THR A 305 -22.09 -12.65 -44.37
CA THR A 305 -23.45 -12.46 -43.79
C THR A 305 -23.93 -11.02 -43.72
N VAL A 306 -23.01 -10.04 -43.78
CA VAL A 306 -23.35 -8.62 -43.90
C VAL A 306 -23.70 -8.28 -45.35
N MET A 307 -22.93 -8.78 -46.32
CA MET A 307 -23.10 -8.48 -47.75
C MET A 307 -24.30 -9.19 -48.38
N LEU A 308 -24.53 -10.46 -48.02
CA LEU A 308 -25.62 -11.26 -48.55
C LEU A 308 -26.80 -11.30 -47.58
N LYS A 309 -28.01 -11.07 -48.11
CA LYS A 309 -29.24 -11.06 -47.29
C LYS A 309 -29.51 -12.42 -46.63
N THR A 310 -29.39 -12.45 -45.30
CA THR A 310 -29.66 -13.62 -44.44
C THR A 310 -31.15 -13.87 -44.20
N GLY A 311 -32.00 -12.84 -44.39
CA GLY A 311 -33.45 -12.86 -44.12
C GLY A 311 -34.30 -13.76 -45.03
N THR A 312 -35.56 -13.97 -44.68
CA THR A 312 -36.48 -14.90 -45.39
C THR A 312 -37.14 -14.26 -46.61
N SER A 313 -37.27 -15.00 -47.72
CA SER A 313 -38.10 -14.60 -48.85
C SER A 313 -39.57 -14.94 -48.55
N ILE A 314 -40.44 -13.93 -48.53
CA ILE A 314 -41.87 -14.06 -48.24
C ILE A 314 -42.58 -14.58 -49.50
N GLY A 315 -43.50 -15.54 -49.36
CA GLY A 315 -44.30 -16.08 -50.46
C GLY A 315 -43.68 -17.27 -51.20
N THR A 316 -42.67 -17.94 -50.62
CA THR A 316 -42.05 -19.13 -51.22
C THR A 316 -42.79 -20.42 -50.82
N LYS A 317 -42.63 -21.48 -51.65
CA LYS A 317 -43.20 -22.83 -51.42
C LYS A 317 -42.47 -23.62 -50.31
N TYR A 318 -41.30 -23.16 -49.87
CA TYR A 318 -40.39 -23.93 -49.01
C TYR A 318 -40.62 -23.67 -47.52
N LYS A 319 -40.35 -24.67 -46.68
CA LYS A 319 -40.44 -24.53 -45.22
C LYS A 319 -39.26 -23.72 -44.66
N PRO A 320 -39.39 -23.05 -43.50
CA PRO A 320 -38.32 -22.22 -42.93
C PRO A 320 -36.98 -22.94 -42.72
N HIS A 321 -36.99 -24.22 -42.33
CA HIS A 321 -35.76 -25.00 -42.17
C HIS A 321 -35.12 -25.40 -43.51
N GLU A 322 -35.92 -25.67 -44.54
CA GLU A 322 -35.44 -25.97 -45.90
C GLU A 322 -34.76 -24.73 -46.49
N MET A 323 -35.35 -23.55 -46.26
CA MET A 323 -34.77 -22.27 -46.67
C MET A 323 -33.46 -21.97 -45.93
N TYR A 324 -33.42 -22.21 -44.62
CA TYR A 324 -32.20 -22.06 -43.82
C TYR A 324 -31.08 -22.96 -44.33
N LEU A 325 -31.34 -24.27 -44.50
CA LEU A 325 -30.33 -25.22 -44.97
C LEU A 325 -29.88 -24.91 -46.41
N GLY A 326 -30.81 -24.55 -47.29
CA GLY A 326 -30.49 -24.17 -48.67
C GLY A 326 -29.62 -22.92 -48.75
N LYS A 327 -29.89 -21.90 -47.92
CA LYS A 327 -29.04 -20.72 -47.84
C LYS A 327 -27.70 -21.02 -47.17
N LEU A 328 -27.68 -21.79 -46.08
CA LEU A 328 -26.45 -22.22 -45.43
C LEU A 328 -25.50 -22.90 -46.42
N ALA A 329 -26.04 -23.71 -47.34
CA ALA A 329 -25.24 -24.31 -48.42
C ALA A 329 -24.60 -23.26 -49.35
N ILE A 330 -25.33 -22.21 -49.75
CA ILE A 330 -24.79 -21.09 -50.56
C ILE A 330 -23.68 -20.36 -49.79
N PHE A 331 -23.91 -20.06 -48.51
CA PHE A 331 -22.94 -19.40 -47.65
C PHE A 331 -21.67 -20.26 -47.47
N ASN A 332 -21.82 -21.57 -47.29
CA ASN A 332 -20.69 -22.50 -47.21
C ASN A 332 -19.90 -22.59 -48.52
N ILE A 333 -20.56 -22.58 -49.69
CA ILE A 333 -19.85 -22.51 -50.98
C ILE A 333 -18.98 -21.24 -51.05
N MET A 334 -19.54 -20.09 -50.67
CA MET A 334 -18.79 -18.83 -50.65
C MET A 334 -17.61 -18.88 -49.67
N THR A 335 -17.79 -19.47 -48.49
CA THR A 335 -16.70 -19.60 -47.52
C THR A 335 -15.62 -20.59 -47.94
N ILE A 336 -15.99 -21.68 -48.61
CA ILE A 336 -15.02 -22.59 -49.22
C ILE A 336 -14.18 -21.81 -50.24
N LEU A 337 -14.80 -21.02 -51.13
CA LEU A 337 -14.07 -20.19 -52.09
C LEU A 337 -13.15 -19.16 -51.41
N GLN A 338 -13.63 -18.46 -50.38
CA GLN A 338 -12.81 -17.53 -49.59
C GLN A 338 -11.62 -18.25 -48.94
N THR A 339 -11.84 -19.43 -48.38
CA THR A 339 -10.79 -20.24 -47.75
C THR A 339 -9.76 -20.70 -48.78
N THR A 340 -10.18 -21.07 -49.99
CA THR A 340 -9.26 -21.39 -51.10
C THR A 340 -8.36 -20.22 -51.45
N VAL A 341 -8.91 -18.99 -51.49
CA VAL A 341 -8.11 -17.77 -51.71
C VAL A 341 -7.11 -17.57 -50.56
N THR A 342 -7.53 -17.76 -49.31
CA THR A 342 -6.64 -17.67 -48.14
C THR A 342 -5.50 -18.70 -48.23
N LEU A 343 -5.81 -19.95 -48.58
CA LEU A 343 -4.81 -21.02 -48.74
C LEU A 343 -3.84 -20.75 -49.88
N LEU A 344 -4.31 -20.19 -51.00
CA LEU A 344 -3.43 -19.73 -52.09
C LEU A 344 -2.50 -18.62 -51.60
N GLY A 345 -3.00 -17.68 -50.78
CA GLY A 345 -2.20 -16.66 -50.13
C GLY A 345 -1.08 -17.26 -49.26
N CYS A 346 -1.38 -18.27 -48.44
CA CYS A 346 -0.37 -18.98 -47.64
C CYS A 346 0.71 -19.62 -48.50
N TYR A 347 0.33 -20.26 -49.61
CA TYR A 347 1.28 -20.83 -50.56
C TYR A 347 2.17 -19.76 -51.21
N LEU A 348 1.59 -18.63 -51.65
CA LEU A 348 2.32 -17.53 -52.26
C LEU A 348 3.28 -16.83 -51.29
N LEU A 349 2.90 -16.75 -50.01
CA LEU A 349 3.71 -16.14 -48.96
C LEU A 349 4.78 -17.08 -48.39
N GLY A 350 4.81 -18.35 -48.81
CA GLY A 350 5.81 -19.32 -48.37
C GLY A 350 5.66 -19.72 -46.90
N ILE A 351 4.42 -19.92 -46.44
CA ILE A 351 4.16 -20.48 -45.09
C ILE A 351 4.61 -21.94 -45.05
N ASP A 352 5.40 -22.30 -44.04
CA ASP A 352 5.89 -23.65 -43.82
C ASP A 352 4.74 -24.55 -43.35
N ILE A 353 4.45 -25.62 -44.10
CA ILE A 353 3.36 -26.56 -43.79
C ILE A 353 3.92 -27.97 -43.70
N TYR A 354 3.79 -28.59 -42.54
CA TYR A 354 4.26 -29.96 -42.30
C TYR A 354 3.42 -31.00 -43.05
N ASN A 355 2.09 -30.95 -42.92
CA ASN A 355 1.16 -31.89 -43.57
C ASN A 355 0.08 -31.16 -44.38
N ALA A 356 0.38 -30.89 -45.66
CA ALA A 356 -0.50 -30.10 -46.52
C ALA A 356 -1.93 -30.66 -46.66
N PRO A 357 -2.18 -31.97 -46.89
CA PRO A 357 -3.54 -32.49 -46.94
C PRO A 357 -4.36 -32.28 -45.67
N VAL A 358 -3.79 -32.57 -44.50
CA VAL A 358 -4.49 -32.42 -43.21
C VAL A 358 -4.75 -30.95 -42.91
N PHE A 359 -3.76 -30.09 -43.16
CA PHE A 359 -3.89 -28.64 -43.03
C PHE A 359 -5.01 -28.07 -43.90
N ILE A 360 -5.02 -28.38 -45.19
CA ILE A 360 -6.04 -27.89 -46.14
C ILE A 360 -7.44 -28.34 -45.72
N LEU A 361 -7.61 -29.62 -45.39
CA LEU A 361 -8.90 -30.15 -44.95
C LEU A 361 -9.36 -29.53 -43.63
N THR A 362 -8.43 -29.30 -42.69
CA THR A 362 -8.72 -28.64 -41.41
C THR A 362 -9.17 -27.20 -41.62
N CYS A 363 -8.51 -26.44 -42.51
CA CYS A 363 -8.91 -25.08 -42.85
C CYS A 363 -10.33 -25.01 -43.44
N TYR A 364 -10.68 -25.91 -44.37
CA TYR A 364 -12.05 -25.98 -44.89
C TYR A 364 -13.07 -26.40 -43.83
N PHE A 365 -12.70 -27.33 -42.96
CA PHE A 365 -13.56 -27.75 -41.85
C PHE A 365 -13.86 -26.58 -40.91
N VAL A 366 -12.82 -25.88 -40.42
CA VAL A 366 -12.97 -24.74 -39.51
C VAL A 366 -13.80 -23.64 -40.16
N SER A 367 -13.57 -23.32 -41.44
CA SER A 367 -14.29 -22.26 -42.12
C SER A 367 -15.78 -22.57 -42.29
N VAL A 368 -16.14 -23.81 -42.62
CA VAL A 368 -17.54 -24.26 -42.69
C VAL A 368 -18.23 -24.19 -41.32
N ILE A 369 -17.54 -24.59 -40.24
CA ILE A 369 -18.11 -24.51 -38.88
C ILE A 369 -18.33 -23.05 -38.48
N PHE A 370 -17.37 -22.17 -38.75
CA PHE A 370 -17.50 -20.74 -38.44
C PHE A 370 -18.62 -20.09 -39.25
N MET A 371 -18.73 -20.43 -40.53
CA MET A 371 -19.84 -19.97 -41.35
C MET A 371 -21.18 -20.48 -40.80
N ALA A 372 -21.28 -21.75 -40.41
CA ALA A 372 -22.48 -22.28 -39.80
C ALA A 372 -22.85 -21.54 -38.51
N ILE A 373 -21.88 -21.21 -37.66
CA ILE A 373 -22.12 -20.42 -36.44
C ILE A 373 -22.65 -19.03 -36.78
N ILE A 374 -21.88 -18.26 -37.57
CA ILE A 374 -22.18 -16.87 -37.86
C ILE A 374 -23.49 -16.74 -38.65
N TYR A 375 -23.68 -17.56 -39.69
CA TYR A 375 -24.92 -17.59 -40.46
C TYR A 375 -26.13 -17.95 -39.59
N SER A 376 -25.98 -18.89 -38.65
CA SER A 376 -27.07 -19.27 -37.75
C SER A 376 -27.48 -18.13 -36.82
N LEU A 377 -26.51 -17.43 -36.22
CA LEU A 377 -26.81 -16.24 -35.42
C LEU A 377 -27.51 -15.17 -36.28
N SER A 378 -26.95 -14.83 -37.43
CA SER A 378 -27.50 -13.81 -38.32
C SER A 378 -28.86 -14.19 -38.94
N SER A 379 -29.14 -15.48 -39.11
CA SER A 379 -30.43 -15.97 -39.65
C SER A 379 -31.53 -16.01 -38.59
N LEU A 380 -31.18 -16.32 -37.33
CA LEU A 380 -32.15 -16.38 -36.23
C LEU A 380 -32.50 -15.00 -35.67
N PHE A 381 -31.50 -14.12 -35.55
CA PHE A 381 -31.62 -12.85 -34.84
C PHE A 381 -31.53 -11.61 -35.76
N GLY A 382 -31.37 -11.80 -37.07
CA GLY A 382 -31.28 -10.69 -38.02
C GLY A 382 -30.03 -9.83 -37.79
N GLU A 383 -30.18 -8.51 -37.88
CA GLU A 383 -29.10 -7.53 -37.66
C GLU A 383 -28.49 -7.63 -36.24
N VAL A 384 -29.30 -7.95 -35.23
CA VAL A 384 -28.79 -8.17 -33.86
C VAL A 384 -27.84 -9.37 -33.81
N GLY A 385 -28.13 -10.42 -34.58
CA GLY A 385 -27.28 -11.61 -34.68
C GLY A 385 -25.90 -11.28 -35.25
N LYS A 386 -25.83 -10.39 -36.23
CA LYS A 386 -24.56 -9.88 -36.78
C LYS A 386 -23.78 -9.10 -35.72
N GLY A 387 -24.46 -8.24 -34.96
CA GLY A 387 -23.86 -7.51 -33.83
C GLY A 387 -23.26 -8.45 -32.77
N VAL A 388 -23.97 -9.52 -32.42
CA VAL A 388 -23.45 -10.55 -31.49
C VAL A 388 -22.23 -11.27 -32.08
N ALA A 389 -22.23 -11.59 -33.37
CA ALA A 389 -21.06 -12.21 -34.04
C ALA A 389 -19.82 -11.30 -34.03
N ILE A 390 -20.00 -9.98 -34.12
CA ILE A 390 -18.92 -8.98 -33.98
C ILE A 390 -18.42 -8.94 -32.53
N LEU A 391 -19.32 -8.92 -31.54
CA LEU A 391 -18.91 -8.95 -30.13
C LEU A 391 -18.13 -10.23 -29.79
N LEU A 392 -18.59 -11.38 -30.28
CA LEU A 392 -17.87 -12.64 -30.14
C LEU A 392 -16.48 -12.56 -30.78
N LEU A 393 -16.33 -11.94 -31.96
CA LEU A 393 -15.02 -11.72 -32.58
C LEU A 393 -14.07 -10.94 -31.67
N VAL A 394 -14.52 -9.86 -31.02
CA VAL A 394 -13.69 -9.05 -30.11
C VAL A 394 -13.17 -9.87 -28.92
N PHE A 395 -14.03 -10.67 -28.30
CA PHE A 395 -13.63 -11.56 -27.21
C PHE A 395 -12.70 -12.68 -27.69
N GLN A 396 -12.88 -13.18 -28.91
CA GLN A 396 -12.04 -14.22 -29.49
C GLN A 396 -10.62 -13.74 -29.81
N ILE A 397 -10.45 -12.53 -30.35
CA ILE A 397 -9.12 -11.97 -30.63
C ILE A 397 -8.31 -11.87 -29.33
N SER A 398 -8.95 -11.41 -28.26
CA SER A 398 -8.30 -11.20 -26.96
C SER A 398 -8.26 -12.44 -26.08
N GLY A 399 -8.96 -13.53 -26.43
CA GLY A 399 -9.17 -14.65 -25.52
C GLY A 399 -8.76 -16.02 -26.06
N SER A 400 -8.32 -16.12 -27.33
CA SER A 400 -8.13 -17.43 -27.99
C SER A 400 -6.72 -18.02 -27.92
N GLY A 401 -5.76 -17.35 -27.28
CA GLY A 401 -4.39 -17.89 -27.12
C GLY A 401 -3.58 -17.98 -28.42
N GLY A 402 -3.93 -17.17 -29.42
CA GLY A 402 -3.36 -17.23 -30.77
C GLY A 402 -1.94 -16.69 -30.89
N VAL A 403 -1.73 -15.46 -30.43
CA VAL A 403 -0.43 -14.75 -30.48
C VAL A 403 0.32 -14.85 -29.15
N TYR A 404 -0.42 -14.81 -28.04
CA TYR A 404 0.10 -14.89 -26.68
C TYR A 404 -0.53 -16.08 -25.96
N PRO A 405 0.23 -16.79 -25.10
CA PRO A 405 -0.33 -17.83 -24.24
C PRO A 405 -1.46 -17.29 -23.37
N VAL A 406 -2.50 -18.10 -23.12
CA VAL A 406 -3.66 -17.66 -22.31
C VAL A 406 -3.28 -17.43 -20.85
N GLU A 407 -2.20 -18.07 -20.39
CA GLU A 407 -1.68 -18.03 -19.03
C GLU A 407 -1.11 -16.66 -18.64
N ILE A 408 -0.72 -15.84 -19.62
CA ILE A 408 -0.25 -14.47 -19.39
C ILE A 408 -1.35 -13.42 -19.58
N MET A 409 -2.58 -13.85 -19.85
CA MET A 409 -3.75 -12.98 -19.99
C MET A 409 -4.49 -12.85 -18.66
N ASN A 410 -5.36 -11.84 -18.53
CA ASN A 410 -6.20 -11.68 -17.34
C ASN A 410 -7.12 -12.91 -17.15
N THR A 411 -7.38 -13.31 -15.90
CA THR A 411 -8.20 -14.43 -15.47
C THR A 411 -9.53 -14.56 -16.22
N ILE A 412 -10.18 -13.45 -16.58
CA ILE A 412 -11.44 -13.46 -17.35
C ILE A 412 -11.27 -14.18 -18.69
N PHE A 413 -10.15 -13.96 -19.40
CA PHE A 413 -9.87 -14.62 -20.66
C PHE A 413 -9.47 -16.09 -20.48
N GLY A 414 -8.80 -16.45 -19.38
CA GLY A 414 -8.54 -17.84 -19.03
C GLY A 414 -9.83 -18.65 -18.82
N ILE A 415 -10.85 -18.06 -18.20
CA ILE A 415 -12.17 -18.71 -18.00
C ILE A 415 -12.94 -18.84 -19.31
N LEU A 416 -12.88 -17.82 -20.18
CA LEU A 416 -13.62 -17.81 -21.44
C LEU A 416 -12.97 -18.68 -22.51
N ASN A 417 -11.64 -18.79 -22.53
CA ASN A 417 -10.85 -19.43 -23.58
C ASN A 417 -11.37 -20.83 -24.01
N PRO A 418 -11.71 -21.77 -23.11
CA PRO A 418 -12.18 -23.10 -23.48
C PRO A 418 -13.56 -23.13 -24.15
N PHE A 419 -14.31 -22.04 -24.12
CA PHE A 419 -15.64 -21.94 -24.73
C PHE A 419 -15.63 -21.22 -26.07
N LEU A 420 -14.51 -20.60 -26.44
CA LEU A 420 -14.40 -19.80 -27.65
C LEU A 420 -14.11 -20.69 -28.87
N PRO A 421 -14.95 -20.65 -29.92
CA PRO A 421 -14.71 -21.41 -31.16
C PRO A 421 -13.34 -21.14 -31.77
N MET A 422 -12.87 -19.88 -31.73
CA MET A 422 -11.58 -19.50 -32.29
C MET A 422 -10.39 -20.17 -31.60
N THR A 423 -10.45 -20.43 -30.28
CA THR A 423 -9.41 -21.17 -29.56
C THR A 423 -9.18 -22.54 -30.19
N HIS A 424 -10.28 -23.28 -30.38
CA HIS A 424 -10.22 -24.62 -30.93
C HIS A 424 -9.88 -24.60 -32.43
N GLY A 425 -10.33 -23.58 -33.17
CA GLY A 425 -9.95 -23.37 -34.56
C GLY A 425 -8.45 -23.17 -34.73
N ILE A 426 -7.85 -22.32 -33.89
CA ILE A 426 -6.41 -22.08 -33.89
C ILE A 426 -5.66 -23.35 -33.55
N ASN A 427 -6.09 -24.08 -32.51
CA ASN A 427 -5.41 -25.30 -32.10
C ASN A 427 -5.41 -26.37 -33.20
N VAL A 428 -6.55 -26.65 -33.85
CA VAL A 428 -6.57 -27.66 -34.91
C VAL A 428 -5.77 -27.23 -36.14
N VAL A 429 -5.81 -25.95 -36.52
CA VAL A 429 -5.02 -25.43 -37.66
C VAL A 429 -3.53 -25.45 -37.32
N ARG A 430 -3.15 -25.04 -36.10
CA ARG A 430 -1.76 -25.03 -35.62
C ARG A 430 -1.14 -26.43 -35.61
N GLU A 431 -1.86 -27.41 -35.09
CA GLU A 431 -1.43 -28.82 -35.08
C GLU A 431 -1.40 -29.40 -36.51
N ALA A 432 -2.31 -28.99 -37.40
CA ALA A 432 -2.27 -29.43 -38.79
C ALA A 432 -1.14 -28.77 -39.61
N GLU A 433 -0.77 -27.54 -39.28
CA GLU A 433 0.26 -26.74 -39.94
C GLU A 433 1.66 -27.12 -39.48
N LEU A 434 1.90 -27.07 -38.17
CA LEU A 434 3.25 -27.13 -37.59
C LEU A 434 3.67 -28.56 -37.23
N GLY A 435 2.75 -29.44 -36.86
CA GLY A 435 3.07 -30.81 -36.48
C GLY A 435 1.90 -31.48 -35.75
N LEU A 436 1.53 -32.68 -36.18
CA LEU A 436 0.24 -33.27 -35.79
C LEU A 436 0.31 -34.04 -34.47
N ILE A 437 0.01 -33.38 -33.36
CA ILE A 437 -0.16 -34.04 -32.06
C ILE A 437 -1.65 -34.38 -31.88
N TRP A 438 -1.99 -35.64 -32.10
CA TRP A 438 -3.39 -36.14 -32.03
C TRP A 438 -4.08 -35.84 -30.69
N ALA A 439 -3.33 -35.84 -29.58
CA ALA A 439 -3.87 -35.54 -28.26
C ALA A 439 -4.40 -34.10 -28.14
N ASN A 440 -3.84 -33.15 -28.90
CA ASN A 440 -4.27 -31.75 -28.93
C ASN A 440 -5.28 -31.49 -30.05
N TYR A 441 -5.07 -32.12 -31.21
CA TYR A 441 -5.91 -31.97 -32.39
C TYR A 441 -7.33 -32.52 -32.16
N ILE A 442 -7.47 -33.75 -31.66
CA ILE A 442 -8.77 -34.44 -31.55
C ILE A 442 -9.76 -33.73 -30.64
N PRO A 443 -9.41 -33.27 -29.41
CA PRO A 443 -10.35 -32.57 -28.54
C PRO A 443 -10.90 -31.28 -29.17
N SER A 444 -10.03 -30.48 -29.78
CA SER A 444 -10.43 -29.22 -30.43
C SER A 444 -11.26 -29.46 -31.69
N PHE A 445 -10.92 -30.51 -32.45
CA PHE A 445 -11.70 -30.93 -33.62
C PHE A 445 -13.11 -31.39 -33.22
N LEU A 446 -13.21 -32.26 -32.22
CA LEU A 446 -14.50 -32.76 -31.71
C LEU A 446 -15.34 -31.64 -31.10
N PHE A 447 -14.73 -30.72 -30.36
CA PHE A 447 -15.43 -29.55 -29.83
C PHE A 447 -16.09 -28.74 -30.96
N LEU A 448 -15.34 -28.39 -32.00
CA LEU A 448 -15.87 -27.64 -33.14
C LEU A 448 -16.95 -28.42 -33.89
N LEU A 449 -16.75 -29.72 -34.10
CA LEU A 449 -17.72 -30.58 -34.77
C LEU A 449 -19.05 -30.63 -34.01
N ILE A 450 -18.98 -30.89 -32.70
CA ILE A 450 -20.16 -30.94 -31.82
C ILE A 450 -20.83 -29.57 -31.79
N LEU A 451 -20.07 -28.49 -31.63
CA LEU A 451 -20.62 -27.13 -31.61
C LEU A 451 -21.32 -26.80 -32.93
N GLY A 452 -20.72 -27.09 -34.08
CA GLY A 452 -21.33 -26.84 -35.38
C GLY A 452 -22.63 -27.62 -35.58
N ILE A 453 -22.65 -28.91 -35.21
CA ILE A 453 -23.87 -29.74 -35.26
C ILE A 453 -24.95 -29.16 -34.34
N LEU A 454 -24.60 -28.81 -33.11
CA LEU A 454 -25.54 -28.24 -32.13
C LEU A 454 -26.12 -26.91 -32.63
N VAL A 455 -25.30 -26.04 -33.21
CA VAL A 455 -25.76 -24.74 -33.72
C VAL A 455 -26.68 -24.91 -34.92
N ILE A 456 -26.36 -25.79 -35.87
CA ILE A 456 -27.24 -26.09 -37.01
C ILE A 456 -28.56 -26.72 -36.55
N ALA A 457 -28.50 -27.66 -35.61
CA ALA A 457 -29.70 -28.29 -35.03
C ALA A 457 -30.57 -27.27 -34.28
N ALA A 458 -29.96 -26.43 -33.45
CA ALA A 458 -30.66 -25.35 -32.74
C ALA A 458 -31.29 -24.37 -33.73
N ALA A 459 -30.56 -23.95 -34.77
CA ALA A 459 -31.05 -23.01 -35.77
C ALA A 459 -32.23 -23.59 -36.56
N THR A 460 -32.14 -24.83 -37.03
CA THR A 460 -33.23 -25.49 -37.77
C THR A 460 -34.51 -25.62 -36.92
N LEU A 461 -34.39 -25.97 -35.64
CA LEU A 461 -35.52 -26.08 -34.70
C LEU A 461 -36.12 -24.72 -34.34
N LEU A 462 -35.28 -23.74 -34.02
CA LEU A 462 -35.72 -22.40 -33.61
C LEU A 462 -36.32 -21.62 -34.78
N LYS A 463 -35.82 -21.81 -36.00
CA LYS A 463 -36.34 -21.14 -37.20
C LYS A 463 -37.81 -21.45 -37.45
N GLN A 464 -38.28 -22.64 -37.06
CA GLN A 464 -39.70 -23.00 -37.14
C GLN A 464 -40.59 -22.14 -36.22
N ARG A 465 -40.06 -21.65 -35.09
CA ARG A 465 -40.82 -20.92 -34.07
C ARG A 465 -40.61 -19.41 -34.11
N TRP A 466 -39.41 -18.95 -34.46
CA TRP A 466 -38.99 -17.56 -34.24
C TRP A 466 -39.05 -16.66 -35.47
N ASP A 467 -39.29 -17.20 -36.66
CA ASP A 467 -39.27 -16.43 -37.90
C ASP A 467 -40.22 -15.21 -37.89
N LYS A 468 -41.41 -15.36 -37.29
CA LYS A 468 -42.38 -14.25 -37.13
C LYS A 468 -41.93 -13.20 -36.12
N ARG A 469 -41.19 -13.58 -35.08
CA ARG A 469 -40.72 -12.67 -34.03
C ARG A 469 -39.48 -11.91 -34.47
N THR A 470 -38.54 -12.58 -35.15
CA THR A 470 -37.36 -11.95 -35.73
C THR A 470 -37.77 -10.81 -36.68
N LYS A 471 -38.76 -11.06 -37.53
CA LYS A 471 -39.30 -10.05 -38.44
C LYS A 471 -39.91 -8.82 -37.72
N PHE A 472 -40.68 -9.06 -36.65
CA PHE A 472 -41.23 -7.96 -35.85
C PHE A 472 -40.12 -7.07 -35.23
N PHE A 473 -39.02 -7.68 -34.79
CA PHE A 473 -37.88 -6.94 -34.26
C PHE A 473 -37.12 -6.18 -35.34
N GLU A 474 -36.91 -6.78 -36.52
CA GLU A 474 -36.30 -6.11 -37.67
C GLU A 474 -37.12 -4.89 -38.12
N ASP A 475 -38.44 -5.04 -38.30
CA ASP A 475 -39.33 -3.95 -38.70
C ASP A 475 -39.28 -2.78 -37.69
N LYS A 476 -39.26 -3.10 -36.38
CA LYS A 476 -39.13 -2.09 -35.31
C LYS A 476 -37.77 -1.42 -35.25
N LEU A 477 -36.70 -2.14 -35.60
CA LEU A 477 -35.34 -1.61 -35.68
C LEU A 477 -35.18 -0.68 -36.89
N GLU A 478 -35.75 -1.03 -38.04
CA GLU A 478 -35.79 -0.14 -39.21
C GLU A 478 -36.61 1.14 -38.92
N GLU A 479 -37.75 1.02 -38.24
CA GLU A 479 -38.56 2.17 -37.79
C GLU A 479 -37.79 3.11 -36.84
N SER A 480 -36.81 2.59 -36.09
CA SER A 480 -36.03 3.38 -35.13
C SER A 480 -34.95 4.26 -35.75
N GLY A 481 -34.60 4.04 -37.03
CA GLY A 481 -33.57 4.80 -37.74
C GLY A 481 -32.13 4.57 -37.24
N LEU A 482 -31.89 3.60 -36.35
CA LEU A 482 -30.56 3.33 -35.76
C LEU A 482 -29.55 2.70 -36.73
N PHE A 483 -30.01 2.12 -37.85
CA PHE A 483 -29.16 1.36 -38.78
C PHE A 483 -29.45 1.64 -40.27
N ASN A 484 -30.13 2.75 -40.60
CA ASN A 484 -30.34 3.23 -41.97
C ASN A 484 -29.48 4.46 -42.27
#